data_AF-A0A1H6F768-F1
#
_entry.id   AF-A0A1H6F768-F1
#
_cell.length_a   1.000
_cell.length_b   1.000
_cell.length_c   1.000
_cell.angle_alpha   90.00
_cell.angle_beta   90.00
_cell.angle_gamma   90.00
#
_symmetry.space_group_name_H-M   'P 1'
#
loop_
_entity.id
_entity.type
_entity.pdbx_description
1 polymer ?
#
loop_
_entity_poly.entity_id
_entity_poly.type
_entity_poly.pdbx_seq_one_letter_code
_entity_poly.pdbx_strand_id
1 'polypeptide(L)'
;MGGEKAPSFAAQVPPESWLAQVETQKQKTAEKALEKKTGIAIGEREQQQALDLVLCGEKALLSTHEARLYIQQGEAEKNSIPWSHLRSILLFGQHHITTPALKAAFKHHVAIHYASGNGIYQGMSSSAHTQHQHSELWLMQQLCFQNEQTSLAAACSIVAARLRHQAEVLRVRQKQSEFTQAIQQLQNLVNKTRNAQDKTQLNGYEGKGASIYFQSLQTLIPEAFGFTGRNRRPPRDPFNVLLSMGYTSLYNHVQSLCYAAGLSPWTGVYHQPHGEHAVLASDLMEPFRHIIERTALSSIMLKQIKLADFKESAEGCFMNTQTRKTWLALLHKNFDKTFKARGETEARNLYQHIQAQNQQLILWIRGEKPSFQAWRLR
;
A
#
# COMPACT_ATOMS: atom_id res chain seq x y z
N MET A 1 -13.08 34.31 -26.50
CA MET A 1 -11.98 33.77 -27.34
C MET A 1 -10.68 34.26 -26.75
N GLY A 2 -9.64 33.48 -26.45
CA GLY A 2 -9.46 32.04 -26.50
C GLY A 2 -8.77 31.54 -25.23
N GLY A 3 -8.94 30.25 -24.93
CA GLY A 3 -8.28 29.59 -23.82
C GLY A 3 -6.87 29.15 -24.22
N GLU A 4 -5.87 29.59 -23.47
CA GLU A 4 -4.51 29.05 -23.54
C GLU A 4 -4.50 27.64 -22.93
N LYS A 5 -4.12 26.66 -23.74
CA LYS A 5 -3.80 25.31 -23.29
C LYS A 5 -2.52 25.38 -22.43
N ALA A 6 -2.58 24.82 -21.23
CA ALA A 6 -1.42 24.60 -20.38
C ALA A 6 -0.35 23.75 -21.13
N PRO A 7 0.95 24.01 -20.91
CA PRO A 7 2.02 23.32 -21.63
C PRO A 7 2.01 21.83 -21.29
N SER A 8 1.97 21.01 -22.36
CA SER A 8 2.19 19.56 -22.32
C SER A 8 3.57 19.27 -21.71
N PHE A 9 3.58 18.48 -20.64
CA PHE A 9 4.76 18.12 -19.84
C PHE A 9 5.63 17.03 -20.51
N ALA A 10 5.94 17.21 -21.79
CA ALA A 10 7.03 16.49 -22.44
C ALA A 10 8.19 17.49 -22.54
N ALA A 11 9.14 17.42 -21.60
CA ALA A 11 10.49 17.84 -21.93
C ALA A 11 10.86 17.06 -23.21
N GLN A 12 11.11 17.77 -24.31
CA GLN A 12 11.25 17.20 -25.64
C GLN A 12 12.24 16.04 -25.60
N VAL A 13 11.69 14.83 -25.59
CA VAL A 13 12.44 13.59 -25.76
C VAL A 13 13.15 13.74 -27.10
N PRO A 14 14.50 13.66 -27.16
CA PRO A 14 15.21 13.82 -28.41
C PRO A 14 14.61 12.87 -29.46
N PRO A 15 14.30 13.35 -30.68
CA PRO A 15 13.57 12.57 -31.68
C PRO A 15 14.29 11.27 -32.08
N GLU A 16 15.60 11.18 -31.83
CA GLU A 16 16.42 9.99 -32.07
C GLU A 16 16.61 9.10 -30.84
N SER A 17 16.06 9.47 -29.69
CA SER A 17 16.17 8.64 -28.48
C SER A 17 15.30 7.39 -28.59
N TRP A 18 15.76 6.31 -27.95
CA TRP A 18 14.99 5.08 -27.80
C TRP A 18 13.57 5.31 -27.24
N LEU A 19 13.38 6.30 -26.35
CA LEU A 19 12.07 6.63 -25.77
C LEU A 19 11.08 7.17 -26.83
N ALA A 20 11.53 8.00 -27.77
CA ALA A 20 10.69 8.51 -28.86
C ALA A 20 10.23 7.39 -29.83
N GLN A 21 11.07 6.37 -30.01
CA GLN A 21 10.78 5.20 -30.84
C GLN A 21 9.73 4.29 -30.20
N VAL A 22 9.69 4.21 -28.86
CA VAL A 22 8.69 3.42 -28.11
C VAL A 22 7.31 4.08 -28.14
N GLU A 23 7.21 5.40 -28.04
CA GLU A 23 5.93 6.13 -28.12
C GLU A 23 5.25 5.99 -29.49
N THR A 24 6.03 6.12 -30.57
CA THR A 24 5.53 5.97 -31.94
C THR A 24 5.06 4.54 -32.25
N GLN A 25 5.66 3.53 -31.62
CA GLN A 25 5.20 2.13 -31.72
C GLN A 25 3.87 1.89 -30.98
N LYS A 26 3.67 2.52 -29.81
CA LYS A 26 2.43 2.39 -29.03
C LYS A 26 1.23 2.99 -29.76
N GLN A 27 1.37 4.16 -30.40
CA GLN A 27 0.30 4.81 -31.16
C GLN A 27 -0.17 3.98 -32.36
N LYS A 28 0.76 3.45 -33.17
CA LYS A 28 0.43 2.58 -34.32
C LYS A 28 -0.27 1.27 -33.93
N THR A 29 0.00 0.76 -32.72
CA THR A 29 -0.62 -0.47 -32.21
C THR A 29 -2.04 -0.20 -31.70
N ALA A 30 -2.28 0.97 -31.10
CA ALA A 30 -3.60 1.39 -30.63
C ALA A 30 -4.58 1.67 -31.78
N GLU A 31 -4.11 2.31 -32.87
CA GLU A 31 -4.92 2.57 -34.07
C GLU A 31 -5.38 1.27 -34.75
N LYS A 32 -4.47 0.28 -34.88
CA LYS A 32 -4.81 -1.04 -35.43
C LYS A 32 -5.79 -1.86 -34.59
N ALA A 33 -5.85 -1.60 -33.28
CA ALA A 33 -6.76 -2.31 -32.37
C ALA A 33 -8.20 -1.76 -32.43
N LEU A 34 -8.39 -0.53 -32.91
CA LEU A 34 -9.70 0.14 -32.95
C LEU A 34 -10.57 -0.33 -34.14
N GLU A 35 -9.97 -0.83 -35.22
CA GLU A 35 -10.67 -1.20 -36.47
C GLU A 35 -11.37 -2.58 -36.44
N LYS A 36 -11.25 -3.37 -35.37
CA LYS A 36 -11.87 -4.71 -35.27
C LYS A 36 -12.81 -4.85 -34.08
N LYS A 37 -14.05 -4.37 -34.21
CA LYS A 37 -15.17 -4.81 -33.33
C LYS A 37 -16.51 -4.77 -34.08
N THR A 38 -17.07 -5.95 -34.37
CA THR A 38 -18.53 -6.16 -34.47
C THR A 38 -18.89 -7.56 -33.93
N GLY A 39 -19.91 -7.60 -33.06
CA GLY A 39 -20.57 -8.83 -32.59
C GLY A 39 -20.27 -9.21 -31.13
N ILE A 40 -21.19 -8.90 -30.21
CA ILE A 40 -21.09 -9.23 -28.78
C ILE A 40 -21.96 -10.46 -28.49
N ALA A 41 -21.37 -11.48 -27.86
CA ALA A 41 -22.08 -12.55 -27.18
C ALA A 41 -21.85 -12.46 -25.67
N ILE A 42 -22.88 -12.79 -24.89
CA ILE A 42 -22.96 -12.66 -23.44
C ILE A 42 -21.96 -13.63 -22.77
N GLY A 43 -20.94 -13.09 -22.11
CA GLY A 43 -19.91 -13.88 -21.39
C GLY A 43 -18.51 -13.29 -21.44
N GLU A 44 -18.23 -12.41 -22.40
CA GLU A 44 -16.97 -11.67 -22.43
C GLU A 44 -17.10 -10.39 -21.61
N ARG A 45 -16.54 -10.39 -20.40
CA ARG A 45 -16.20 -9.14 -19.72
C ARG A 45 -15.12 -8.45 -20.55
N GLU A 46 -15.50 -7.40 -21.26
CA GLU A 46 -14.59 -6.46 -21.93
C GLU A 46 -13.45 -6.05 -20.98
N GLN A 47 -12.21 -6.33 -21.40
CA GLN A 47 -10.96 -5.69 -20.94
C GLN A 47 -10.79 -5.57 -19.41
N GLN A 48 -10.63 -6.69 -18.70
CA GLN A 48 -10.25 -6.63 -17.28
C GLN A 48 -8.73 -6.66 -17.12
N GLN A 49 -8.20 -5.57 -16.54
CA GLN A 49 -6.79 -5.42 -16.15
C GLN A 49 -6.24 -6.72 -15.54
N ALA A 50 -5.05 -7.15 -15.98
CA ALA A 50 -4.38 -8.31 -15.44
C ALA A 50 -4.21 -8.18 -13.92
N LEU A 51 -4.59 -9.24 -13.19
CA LEU A 51 -4.74 -9.30 -11.74
C LEU A 51 -3.40 -9.59 -11.05
N ASP A 52 -3.10 -8.85 -9.99
CA ASP A 52 -2.08 -9.26 -9.01
C ASP A 52 -2.74 -10.12 -7.93
N LEU A 53 -2.51 -11.44 -7.97
CA LEU A 53 -3.04 -12.36 -6.98
C LEU A 53 -2.22 -12.29 -5.70
N VAL A 54 -2.86 -11.99 -4.57
CA VAL A 54 -2.22 -12.05 -3.25
C VAL A 54 -2.82 -13.20 -2.46
N LEU A 55 -1.97 -14.11 -1.99
CA LEU A 55 -2.36 -15.22 -1.13
C LEU A 55 -1.75 -15.01 0.26
N CYS A 56 -2.62 -15.07 1.27
CA CYS A 56 -2.30 -14.95 2.69
C CYS A 56 -2.98 -16.09 3.45
N GLY A 57 -2.47 -16.36 4.65
CA GLY A 57 -3.16 -17.22 5.63
C GLY A 57 -2.84 -18.71 5.45
N GLU A 58 -3.88 -19.54 5.33
CA GLU A 58 -3.74 -20.99 5.29
C GLU A 58 -2.89 -21.46 4.11
N LYS A 59 -2.13 -22.53 4.34
CA LYS A 59 -1.25 -23.12 3.32
C LYS A 59 -2.08 -23.47 2.09
N ALA A 60 -1.61 -23.02 0.94
CA ALA A 60 -2.25 -23.25 -0.35
C ALA A 60 -1.33 -24.10 -1.22
N LEU A 61 -1.91 -24.99 -2.03
CA LEU A 61 -1.23 -25.67 -3.12
C LEU A 61 -1.63 -25.03 -4.45
N LEU A 62 -0.64 -24.49 -5.16
CA LEU A 62 -0.75 -23.91 -6.49
C LEU A 62 -0.34 -24.95 -7.53
N SER A 63 -1.30 -25.36 -8.35
CA SER A 63 -1.13 -26.33 -9.44
C SER A 63 -1.64 -25.76 -10.76
N THR A 64 -1.38 -26.43 -11.88
CA THR A 64 -1.84 -25.96 -13.20
C THR A 64 -2.50 -27.09 -13.96
N HIS A 65 -3.60 -26.76 -14.65
CA HIS A 65 -4.29 -27.65 -15.61
C HIS A 65 -4.92 -26.76 -16.70
N GLU A 66 -4.90 -27.18 -17.96
CA GLU A 66 -5.57 -26.47 -19.09
C GLU A 66 -5.35 -24.94 -19.12
N ALA A 67 -4.10 -24.49 -19.02
CA ALA A 67 -3.74 -23.06 -19.03
C ALA A 67 -4.37 -22.21 -17.90
N ARG A 68 -4.79 -22.85 -16.81
CA ARG A 68 -5.29 -22.19 -15.60
C ARG A 68 -4.42 -22.52 -14.39
N LEU A 69 -4.25 -21.54 -13.52
CA LEU A 69 -3.76 -21.73 -12.15
C LEU A 69 -4.92 -22.26 -11.30
N TYR A 70 -4.67 -23.32 -10.55
CA TYR A 70 -5.57 -23.87 -9.54
C TYR A 70 -4.98 -23.64 -8.15
N ILE A 71 -5.83 -23.20 -7.23
CA ILE A 71 -5.47 -22.87 -5.85
C ILE A 71 -6.33 -23.72 -4.93
N GLN A 72 -5.69 -24.57 -4.13
CA GLN A 72 -6.35 -25.42 -3.14
C GLN A 72 -5.88 -25.02 -1.74
N GLN A 73 -6.82 -24.71 -0.85
CA GLN A 73 -6.59 -24.42 0.58
C GLN A 73 -7.39 -25.42 1.41
N GLY A 74 -6.70 -26.26 2.18
CA GLY A 74 -7.34 -27.34 2.94
C GLY A 74 -8.19 -28.28 2.06
N GLU A 75 -9.38 -28.64 2.57
CA GLU A 75 -10.38 -29.45 1.86
C GLU A 75 -11.34 -28.61 1.00
N ALA A 76 -11.14 -27.28 0.90
CA ALA A 76 -12.01 -26.42 0.14
C ALA A 76 -11.95 -26.69 -1.38
N GLU A 77 -13.00 -26.29 -2.09
CA GLU A 77 -13.06 -26.38 -3.55
C GLU A 77 -11.89 -25.64 -4.21
N LYS A 78 -11.39 -26.22 -5.31
CA LYS A 78 -10.28 -25.64 -6.07
C LYS A 78 -10.76 -24.41 -6.82
N ASN A 79 -10.31 -23.24 -6.40
CA ASN A 79 -10.47 -22.02 -7.19
C ASN A 79 -9.53 -22.05 -8.39
N SER A 80 -9.96 -21.55 -9.55
CA SER A 80 -9.10 -21.48 -10.73
C SER A 80 -9.15 -20.14 -11.45
N ILE A 81 -8.00 -19.69 -11.95
CA ILE A 81 -7.83 -18.42 -12.67
C ILE A 81 -7.03 -18.71 -13.95
N PRO A 82 -7.46 -18.22 -15.13
CA PRO A 82 -6.63 -18.29 -16.34
C PRO A 82 -5.28 -17.61 -16.11
N TRP A 83 -4.18 -18.24 -16.54
CA TRP A 83 -2.87 -17.58 -16.46
C TRP A 83 -2.81 -16.27 -17.23
N SER A 84 -3.56 -16.15 -18.33
CA SER A 84 -3.69 -14.93 -19.13
C SER A 84 -4.30 -13.74 -18.38
N HIS A 85 -5.00 -13.99 -17.27
CA HIS A 85 -5.61 -12.94 -16.45
C HIS A 85 -4.70 -12.51 -15.29
N LEU A 86 -3.56 -13.17 -15.10
CA LEU A 86 -2.63 -12.89 -14.00
C LEU A 86 -1.48 -12.03 -14.49
N ARG A 87 -1.12 -11.04 -13.69
CA ARG A 87 0.05 -10.19 -13.88
C ARG A 87 1.20 -10.63 -12.96
N SER A 88 0.89 -10.84 -11.68
CA SER A 88 1.82 -11.40 -10.71
C SER A 88 1.07 -12.22 -9.65
N ILE A 89 1.82 -13.02 -8.90
CA ILE A 89 1.34 -13.74 -7.72
C ILE A 89 2.26 -13.38 -6.56
N LEU A 90 1.70 -12.98 -5.42
CA LEU A 90 2.42 -12.74 -4.18
C LEU A 90 1.95 -13.72 -3.11
N LEU A 91 2.90 -14.52 -2.61
CA LEU A 91 2.67 -15.57 -1.62
C LEU A 91 3.21 -15.14 -0.25
N PHE A 92 2.31 -14.93 0.72
CA PHE A 92 2.68 -14.63 2.11
C PHE A 92 2.63 -15.88 2.99
N GLY A 93 3.81 -16.40 3.34
CA GLY A 93 3.95 -17.56 4.21
C GLY A 93 4.28 -18.84 3.47
N GLN A 94 3.79 -19.98 3.97
CA GLN A 94 4.24 -21.32 3.56
C GLN A 94 3.30 -21.95 2.52
N HIS A 95 3.11 -21.27 1.40
CA HIS A 95 2.37 -21.82 0.25
C HIS A 95 3.28 -22.70 -0.60
N HIS A 96 2.70 -23.69 -1.29
CA HIS A 96 3.41 -24.59 -2.19
C HIS A 96 3.02 -24.28 -3.63
N ILE A 97 3.99 -24.23 -4.52
CA ILE A 97 3.76 -24.19 -5.96
C ILE A 97 4.44 -25.38 -6.61
N THR A 98 3.69 -26.12 -7.41
CA THR A 98 4.22 -27.28 -8.15
C THR A 98 5.14 -26.80 -9.28
N THR A 99 6.15 -27.60 -9.63
CA THR A 99 7.05 -27.27 -10.75
C THR A 99 6.32 -27.02 -12.08
N PRO A 100 5.26 -27.79 -12.46
CA PRO A 100 4.47 -27.47 -13.64
C PRO A 100 3.80 -26.09 -13.57
N ALA A 101 3.23 -25.70 -12.43
CA ALA A 101 2.61 -24.39 -12.25
C ALA A 101 3.65 -23.26 -12.33
N LEU A 102 4.83 -23.46 -11.75
CA LEU A 102 5.95 -22.51 -11.86
C LEU A 102 6.39 -22.31 -13.31
N LYS A 103 6.54 -23.41 -14.07
CA LYS A 103 6.85 -23.35 -15.52
C LYS A 103 5.74 -22.68 -16.33
N ALA A 104 4.47 -22.92 -15.98
CA ALA A 104 3.34 -22.24 -16.60
C ALA A 104 3.39 -20.73 -16.33
N ALA A 105 3.65 -20.30 -15.10
CA ALA A 105 3.82 -18.90 -14.76
C ALA A 105 4.91 -18.23 -15.63
N PHE A 106 6.06 -18.90 -15.82
CA PHE A 106 7.12 -18.38 -16.69
C PHE A 106 6.68 -18.25 -18.16
N LYS A 107 6.00 -19.26 -18.69
CA LYS A 107 5.46 -19.26 -20.06
C LYS A 107 4.46 -18.12 -20.27
N HIS A 108 3.69 -17.78 -19.25
CA HIS A 108 2.71 -16.70 -19.28
C HIS A 108 3.27 -15.35 -18.80
N HIS A 109 4.58 -15.26 -18.53
CA HIS A 109 5.26 -14.05 -18.06
C HIS A 109 4.71 -13.50 -16.72
N VAL A 110 4.17 -14.38 -15.88
CA VAL A 110 3.64 -14.07 -14.55
C VAL A 110 4.74 -14.25 -13.51
N ALA A 111 5.15 -13.17 -12.85
CA ALA A 111 6.14 -13.21 -11.78
C ALA A 111 5.51 -13.76 -10.49
N ILE A 112 6.24 -14.62 -9.78
CA ILE A 112 5.83 -15.17 -8.48
C ILE A 112 6.76 -14.60 -7.41
N HIS A 113 6.18 -13.87 -6.48
CA HIS A 113 6.85 -13.21 -5.37
C HIS A 113 6.62 -13.99 -4.08
N TYR A 114 7.65 -14.04 -3.24
CA TYR A 114 7.64 -14.75 -1.97
C TYR A 114 7.89 -13.78 -0.83
N ALA A 115 7.05 -13.87 0.19
CA ALA A 115 7.21 -13.14 1.44
C ALA A 115 6.91 -14.07 2.63
N SER A 116 7.55 -13.80 3.76
CA SER A 116 7.25 -14.51 5.01
C SER A 116 5.82 -14.24 5.47
N GLY A 117 5.29 -15.06 6.39
CA GLY A 117 3.97 -14.82 6.99
C GLY A 117 3.85 -13.51 7.78
N ASN A 118 4.96 -12.85 8.11
CA ASN A 118 5.00 -11.52 8.73
C ASN A 118 5.22 -10.39 7.69
N GLY A 119 5.05 -10.70 6.41
CA GLY A 119 5.13 -9.76 5.31
C GLY A 119 6.52 -9.49 4.75
N ILE A 120 7.60 -10.00 5.37
CA ILE A 120 8.98 -9.71 4.93
C ILE A 120 9.21 -10.31 3.55
N TYR A 121 9.52 -9.49 2.56
CA TYR A 121 9.81 -9.92 1.20
C TYR A 121 11.10 -10.76 1.14
N GLN A 122 11.08 -11.88 0.42
CA GLN A 122 12.19 -12.84 0.35
C GLN A 122 12.79 -12.97 -1.04
N GLY A 123 12.00 -12.72 -2.09
CA GLY A 123 12.49 -12.81 -3.47
C GLY A 123 11.38 -13.08 -4.46
N MET A 124 11.77 -13.36 -5.71
CA MET A 124 10.84 -13.72 -6.77
C MET A 124 11.41 -14.82 -7.67
N SER A 125 10.52 -15.56 -8.32
CA SER A 125 10.79 -16.40 -9.48
C SER A 125 10.07 -15.78 -10.67
N SER A 126 10.80 -15.56 -11.77
CA SER A 126 10.24 -14.93 -12.97
C SER A 126 10.84 -15.52 -14.23
N SER A 127 10.09 -15.39 -15.33
CA SER A 127 10.63 -15.59 -16.68
C SER A 127 11.72 -14.57 -17.00
N ALA A 128 12.60 -14.91 -17.94
CA ALA A 128 13.60 -13.98 -18.49
C ALA A 128 12.94 -12.77 -19.18
N HIS A 129 11.72 -12.94 -19.66
CA HIS A 129 10.88 -11.86 -20.17
C HIS A 129 9.74 -11.64 -19.18
N THR A 130 9.70 -10.49 -18.52
CA THR A 130 8.62 -10.14 -17.58
C THR A 130 7.66 -9.16 -18.25
N GLN A 131 6.36 -9.27 -17.97
CA GLN A 131 5.39 -8.26 -18.44
C GLN A 131 5.66 -6.87 -17.84
N HIS A 132 6.35 -6.82 -16.71
CA HIS A 132 6.43 -5.63 -15.88
C HIS A 132 7.55 -4.65 -16.25
N GLN A 133 8.41 -4.97 -17.23
CA GLN A 133 9.52 -4.10 -17.69
C GLN A 133 10.14 -3.31 -16.52
N HIS A 134 10.52 -4.00 -15.42
CA HIS A 134 10.86 -3.35 -14.14
C HIS A 134 11.88 -2.23 -14.30
N SER A 135 12.87 -2.43 -15.16
CA SER A 135 13.91 -1.44 -15.46
C SER A 135 13.34 -0.14 -16.04
N GLU A 136 12.40 -0.21 -16.98
CA GLU A 136 11.76 0.97 -17.57
C GLU A 136 10.93 1.70 -16.51
N LEU A 137 10.08 0.97 -15.77
CA LEU A 137 9.25 1.58 -14.72
C LEU A 137 10.12 2.21 -13.62
N TRP A 138 11.22 1.58 -13.21
CA TRP A 138 12.11 2.13 -12.20
C TRP A 138 12.83 3.39 -12.67
N LEU A 139 13.25 3.43 -13.94
CA LEU A 139 13.84 4.63 -14.54
C LEU A 139 12.81 5.78 -14.56
N MET A 140 11.58 5.49 -15.02
CA MET A 140 10.50 6.49 -15.02
C MET A 140 10.17 6.96 -13.60
N GLN A 141 10.14 6.06 -12.62
CA GLN A 141 9.89 6.39 -11.22
C GLN A 141 10.97 7.33 -10.68
N GLN A 142 12.24 7.02 -10.95
CA GLN A 142 13.37 7.86 -10.54
C GLN A 142 13.25 9.28 -11.13
N LEU A 143 13.02 9.38 -12.44
CA LEU A 143 12.86 10.67 -13.12
C LEU A 143 11.65 11.46 -12.60
N CYS A 144 10.52 10.78 -12.38
CA CYS A 144 9.30 11.38 -11.85
C CYS A 144 9.53 11.95 -10.44
N PHE A 145 10.22 11.23 -9.57
CA PHE A 145 10.39 11.63 -8.16
C PHE A 145 11.53 12.62 -7.95
N GLN A 146 12.46 12.74 -8.90
CA GLN A 146 13.47 13.81 -8.93
C GLN A 146 12.88 15.19 -9.21
N ASN A 147 11.72 15.27 -9.88
CA ASN A 147 11.04 16.54 -10.06
C ASN A 147 10.41 17.00 -8.74
N GLU A 148 10.98 18.02 -8.11
CA GLU A 148 10.59 18.47 -6.77
C GLU A 148 9.12 18.87 -6.67
N GLN A 149 8.59 19.59 -7.67
CA GLN A 149 7.20 20.05 -7.68
C GLN A 149 6.22 18.89 -7.78
N THR A 150 6.49 17.93 -8.67
CA THR A 150 5.69 16.72 -8.92
C THR A 150 5.71 15.81 -7.69
N SER A 151 6.91 15.61 -7.14
CA SER A 151 7.15 14.84 -5.92
C SER A 151 6.46 15.47 -4.69
N LEU A 152 6.54 16.79 -4.54
CA LEU A 152 5.87 17.52 -3.46
C LEU A 152 4.34 17.40 -3.56
N ALA A 153 3.76 17.53 -4.75
CA ALA A 153 2.32 17.38 -4.94
C ALA A 153 1.81 15.99 -4.50
N ALA A 154 2.54 14.93 -4.86
CA ALA A 154 2.22 13.57 -4.43
C ALA A 154 2.42 13.38 -2.92
N ALA A 155 3.51 13.90 -2.34
CA ALA A 155 3.75 13.89 -0.89
C ALA A 155 2.64 14.61 -0.11
N CYS A 156 2.18 15.77 -0.60
CA CYS A 156 1.06 16.52 -0.03
C CYS A 156 -0.22 15.69 -0.01
N SER A 157 -0.47 14.88 -1.04
CA SER A 157 -1.61 13.96 -1.09
C SER A 157 -1.53 12.89 0.01
N ILE A 158 -0.35 12.29 0.19
CA ILE A 158 -0.07 11.27 1.21
C ILE A 158 -0.28 11.81 2.63
N VAL A 159 0.39 12.91 2.97
CA VAL A 159 0.29 13.52 4.31
C VAL A 159 -1.14 14.01 4.57
N ALA A 160 -1.81 14.59 3.58
CA ALA A 160 -3.20 15.00 3.73
C ALA A 160 -4.15 13.80 3.95
N ALA A 161 -3.89 12.64 3.34
CA ALA A 161 -4.65 11.41 3.62
C ALA A 161 -4.42 10.93 5.06
N ARG A 162 -3.16 10.88 5.52
CA ARG A 162 -2.79 10.53 6.90
C ARG A 162 -3.54 11.39 7.92
N LEU A 163 -3.46 12.72 7.78
CA LEU A 163 -4.08 13.67 8.71
C LEU A 163 -5.62 13.56 8.69
N ARG A 164 -6.23 13.34 7.53
CA ARG A 164 -7.69 13.10 7.44
C ARG A 164 -8.10 11.84 8.18
N HIS A 165 -7.37 10.75 8.04
CA HIS A 165 -7.69 9.51 8.73
C HIS A 165 -7.46 9.61 10.24
N GLN A 166 -6.46 10.36 10.69
CA GLN A 166 -6.29 10.67 12.12
C GLN A 166 -7.49 11.44 12.67
N ALA A 167 -7.96 12.47 11.96
CA ALA A 167 -9.16 13.21 12.34
C ALA A 167 -10.40 12.30 12.37
N GLU A 168 -10.54 11.39 11.41
CA GLU A 168 -11.64 10.42 11.35
C GLU A 168 -11.60 9.42 12.51
N VAL A 169 -10.42 8.95 12.92
CA VAL A 169 -10.29 8.09 14.10
C VAL A 169 -10.79 8.80 15.36
N LEU A 170 -10.43 10.08 15.55
CA LEU A 170 -10.92 10.86 16.68
C LEU A 170 -12.44 11.09 16.59
N ARG A 171 -12.95 11.47 15.40
CA ARG A 171 -14.38 11.71 15.16
C ARG A 171 -15.25 10.49 15.48
N VAL A 172 -14.83 9.29 15.09
CA VAL A 172 -15.58 8.05 15.35
C VAL A 172 -15.55 7.65 16.83
N ARG A 173 -14.53 8.08 17.58
CA ARG A 173 -14.35 7.75 19.00
C ARG A 173 -14.88 8.80 19.96
N GLN A 174 -15.25 9.96 19.43
CA GLN A 174 -15.80 11.08 20.15
C GLN A 174 -17.14 10.70 20.81
N LYS A 175 -17.21 10.78 22.14
CA LYS A 175 -18.46 10.55 22.88
C LYS A 175 -19.29 11.82 23.10
N GLN A 176 -18.69 13.02 22.91
CA GLN A 176 -19.32 14.35 22.97
C GLN A 176 -18.55 15.39 22.12
N SER A 177 -17.98 16.46 22.70
CA SER A 177 -17.16 17.47 22.03
C SER A 177 -15.67 17.39 22.38
N GLU A 178 -15.24 16.31 23.05
CA GLU A 178 -13.89 16.15 23.63
C GLU A 178 -12.75 16.32 22.62
N PHE A 179 -12.96 15.93 21.35
CA PHE A 179 -11.94 16.02 20.30
C PHE A 179 -12.22 17.10 19.25
N THR A 180 -13.25 17.94 19.44
CA THR A 180 -13.65 18.93 18.43
C THR A 180 -12.50 19.86 18.05
N GLN A 181 -11.74 20.35 19.02
CA GLN A 181 -10.58 21.21 18.76
C GLN A 181 -9.46 20.47 18.02
N ALA A 182 -9.12 19.25 18.45
CA ALA A 182 -8.08 18.43 17.80
C ALA A 182 -8.45 18.09 16.35
N ILE A 183 -9.71 17.70 16.11
CA ILE A 183 -10.26 17.42 14.78
C ILE A 183 -10.17 18.67 13.90
N GLN A 184 -10.58 19.85 14.40
CA GLN A 184 -10.49 21.10 13.65
C GLN A 184 -9.04 21.46 13.33
N GLN A 185 -8.11 21.28 14.26
CA GLN A 185 -6.69 21.53 14.03
C GLN A 185 -6.12 20.59 12.96
N LEU A 186 -6.46 19.29 12.98
CA LEU A 186 -6.05 18.34 11.95
C LEU A 186 -6.64 18.70 10.58
N GLN A 187 -7.90 19.11 10.51
CA GLN A 187 -8.53 19.58 9.27
C GLN A 187 -7.87 20.86 8.74
N ASN A 188 -7.49 21.78 9.62
CA ASN A 188 -6.73 22.97 9.24
C ASN A 188 -5.35 22.61 8.68
N LEU A 189 -4.65 21.63 9.27
CA LEU A 189 -3.39 21.12 8.73
C LEU A 189 -3.57 20.48 7.35
N VAL A 190 -4.64 19.69 7.15
CA VAL A 190 -5.00 19.13 5.84
C VAL A 190 -5.20 20.21 4.76
N ASN A 191 -5.73 21.37 5.12
CA ASN A 191 -5.85 22.48 4.19
C ASN A 191 -4.48 23.12 3.90
N LYS A 192 -3.63 23.26 4.92
CA LYS A 192 -2.28 23.80 4.79
C LYS A 192 -1.36 22.95 3.92
N THR A 193 -1.50 21.61 3.93
CA THR A 193 -0.68 20.75 3.06
C THR A 193 -0.85 21.06 1.58
N ARG A 194 -1.99 21.60 1.14
CA ARG A 194 -2.22 21.98 -0.26
C ARG A 194 -1.30 23.11 -0.74
N ASN A 195 -0.85 23.95 0.19
CA ASN A 195 -0.03 25.13 -0.07
C ASN A 195 1.38 24.97 0.51
N ALA A 196 1.80 23.75 0.83
CA ALA A 196 3.16 23.50 1.29
C ALA A 196 4.15 23.89 0.18
N GLN A 197 5.17 24.66 0.52
CA GLN A 197 6.17 25.17 -0.44
C GLN A 197 7.29 24.15 -0.68
N ASP A 198 7.57 23.29 0.31
CA ASP A 198 8.60 22.28 0.24
C ASP A 198 8.29 21.09 1.18
N LYS A 199 9.11 20.03 1.07
CA LYS A 199 8.97 18.81 1.89
C LYS A 199 9.24 19.04 3.37
N THR A 200 10.04 20.04 3.73
CA THR A 200 10.37 20.39 5.13
C THR A 200 9.15 20.99 5.82
N GLN A 201 8.48 21.94 5.18
CA GLN A 201 7.25 22.53 5.67
C GLN A 201 6.14 21.47 5.77
N LEU A 202 6.05 20.58 4.77
CA LEU A 202 5.12 19.46 4.80
C LEU A 202 5.39 18.51 5.99
N ASN A 203 6.66 18.23 6.28
CA ASN A 203 7.07 17.45 7.46
C ASN A 203 6.66 18.11 8.77
N GLY A 204 6.80 19.43 8.86
CA GLY A 204 6.30 20.19 10.02
C GLY A 204 4.79 20.04 10.23
N TYR A 205 3.99 20.01 9.15
CA TYR A 205 2.55 19.76 9.25
C TYR A 205 2.22 18.33 9.67
N GLU A 206 2.93 17.35 9.12
CA GLU A 206 2.79 15.94 9.51
C GLU A 206 3.12 15.75 10.99
N GLY A 207 4.28 16.25 11.44
CA GLY A 207 4.74 16.14 12.83
C GLY A 207 3.79 16.81 13.81
N LYS A 208 3.29 18.01 13.49
CA LYS A 208 2.28 18.70 14.31
C LYS A 208 0.99 17.91 14.40
N GLY A 209 0.52 17.36 13.28
CA GLY A 209 -0.69 16.53 13.26
C GLY A 209 -0.53 15.24 14.05
N ALA A 210 0.61 14.56 13.92
CA ALA A 210 0.92 13.37 14.70
C ALA A 210 0.95 13.67 16.21
N SER A 211 1.53 14.80 16.62
CA SER A 211 1.54 15.25 18.02
C SER A 211 0.12 15.43 18.57
N ILE A 212 -0.72 16.23 17.88
CA ILE A 212 -2.13 16.45 18.25
C ILE A 212 -2.89 15.12 18.36
N TYR A 213 -2.70 14.24 17.37
CA TYR A 213 -3.38 12.97 17.31
C TYR A 213 -2.99 12.04 18.46
N PHE A 214 -1.70 11.85 18.74
CA PHE A 214 -1.26 10.95 19.81
C PHE A 214 -1.56 11.51 21.19
N GLN A 215 -1.51 12.83 21.38
CA GLN A 215 -1.99 13.47 22.62
C GLN A 215 -3.49 13.23 22.83
N SER A 216 -4.29 13.24 21.75
CA SER A 216 -5.72 12.90 21.84
C SER A 216 -5.95 11.42 22.12
N LEU A 217 -5.15 10.51 21.54
CA LEU A 217 -5.25 9.07 21.84
C LEU A 217 -4.90 8.74 23.29
N GLN A 218 -3.98 9.48 23.91
CA GLN A 218 -3.61 9.28 25.30
C GLN A 218 -4.83 9.33 26.24
N THR A 219 -5.81 10.20 25.99
CA THR A 219 -7.00 10.30 26.84
C THR A 219 -7.96 9.10 26.70
N LEU A 220 -7.82 8.31 25.63
CA LEU A 220 -8.63 7.12 25.36
C LEU A 220 -8.02 5.84 25.93
N ILE A 221 -6.74 5.87 26.26
CA ILE A 221 -5.99 4.70 26.73
C ILE A 221 -6.02 4.72 28.26
N PRO A 222 -6.32 3.58 28.92
CA PRO A 222 -6.30 3.53 30.38
C PRO A 222 -4.92 3.93 30.94
N GLU A 223 -4.90 4.78 31.96
CA GLU A 223 -3.67 5.32 32.56
C GLU A 223 -2.64 4.25 32.94
N ALA A 224 -3.10 3.07 33.38
CA ALA A 224 -2.27 1.92 33.72
C ALA A 224 -1.39 1.40 32.56
N PHE A 225 -1.70 1.75 31.31
CA PHE A 225 -0.86 1.42 30.15
C PHE A 225 0.28 2.43 29.92
N GLY A 226 0.38 3.52 30.71
CA GLY A 226 1.54 4.42 30.72
C GLY A 226 1.79 5.21 29.44
N PHE A 227 0.84 5.24 28.50
CA PHE A 227 1.04 5.90 27.21
C PHE A 227 0.99 7.43 27.34
N THR A 228 2.13 8.09 27.09
CA THR A 228 2.26 9.56 27.15
C THR A 228 2.50 10.20 25.78
N GLY A 229 2.57 9.39 24.72
CA GLY A 229 2.85 9.82 23.36
C GLY A 229 3.61 8.77 22.57
N ARG A 230 3.79 8.99 21.27
CA ARG A 230 4.47 8.02 20.39
C ARG A 230 5.98 7.97 20.68
N ASN A 231 6.50 6.79 21.02
CA ASN A 231 7.92 6.56 21.28
C ASN A 231 8.41 5.31 20.52
N ARG A 232 9.55 5.38 19.80
CA ARG A 232 9.87 4.39 18.75
C ARG A 232 10.94 3.36 19.11
N ARG A 233 12.04 3.75 19.78
CA ARG A 233 13.23 2.88 19.93
C ARG A 233 14.01 3.15 21.22
N PRO A 234 13.97 2.23 22.21
CA PRO A 234 12.99 1.13 22.35
C PRO A 234 11.60 1.67 22.74
N PRO A 235 10.49 1.01 22.37
CA PRO A 235 9.18 1.29 22.96
C PRO A 235 9.25 1.21 24.49
N ARG A 236 8.64 2.17 25.18
CA ARG A 236 8.72 2.29 26.65
C ARG A 236 7.44 1.86 27.36
N ASP A 237 6.36 1.69 26.61
CA ASP A 237 5.05 1.28 27.13
C ASP A 237 4.37 0.25 26.21
N PRO A 238 3.38 -0.50 26.71
CA PRO A 238 2.67 -1.52 25.95
C PRO A 238 2.01 -1.02 24.66
N PHE A 239 1.44 0.18 24.65
CA PHE A 239 0.75 0.69 23.45
C PHE A 239 1.74 1.00 22.33
N ASN A 240 2.89 1.59 22.66
CA ASN A 240 3.97 1.81 21.71
C ASN A 240 4.60 0.50 21.20
N VAL A 241 4.58 -0.59 21.99
CA VAL A 241 4.96 -1.93 21.49
C VAL A 241 3.99 -2.40 20.41
N LEU A 242 2.68 -2.30 20.64
CA LEU A 242 1.65 -2.66 19.66
C LEU A 242 1.77 -1.84 18.38
N LEU A 243 1.91 -0.52 18.50
CA LEU A 243 2.07 0.39 17.36
C LEU A 243 3.33 0.07 16.57
N SER A 244 4.49 -0.06 17.24
CA SER A 244 5.76 -0.34 16.55
C SER A 244 5.69 -1.66 15.79
N MET A 245 5.20 -2.73 16.42
CA MET A 245 5.09 -4.03 15.77
C MET A 245 4.06 -4.02 14.63
N GLY A 246 2.93 -3.34 14.81
CA GLY A 246 1.90 -3.23 13.77
C GLY A 246 2.35 -2.39 12.58
N TYR A 247 3.09 -1.30 12.80
CA TYR A 247 3.68 -0.53 11.72
C TYR A 247 4.76 -1.32 10.98
N THR A 248 5.60 -2.09 11.67
CA THR A 248 6.55 -3.00 11.01
C THR A 248 5.83 -4.02 10.13
N SER A 249 4.75 -4.63 10.64
CA SER A 249 3.96 -5.57 9.83
C SER A 249 3.35 -4.89 8.59
N LEU A 250 2.71 -3.73 8.76
CA LEU A 250 2.14 -2.97 7.64
C LEU A 250 3.22 -2.58 6.62
N TYR A 251 4.35 -2.07 7.07
CA TYR A 251 5.49 -1.70 6.23
C TYR A 251 5.96 -2.89 5.39
N ASN A 252 6.15 -4.06 6.01
CA ASN A 252 6.60 -5.26 5.30
C ASN A 252 5.62 -5.68 4.20
N HIS A 253 4.31 -5.67 4.49
CA HIS A 253 3.28 -6.01 3.50
C HIS A 253 3.22 -4.99 2.36
N VAL A 254 3.30 -3.68 2.67
CA VAL A 254 3.35 -2.62 1.65
C VAL A 254 4.59 -2.78 0.78
N GLN A 255 5.75 -3.05 1.37
CA GLN A 255 7.00 -3.29 0.63
C GLN A 255 6.84 -4.48 -0.33
N SER A 256 6.31 -5.61 0.14
CA SER A 256 6.06 -6.79 -0.70
C SER A 256 5.10 -6.50 -1.85
N LEU A 257 4.07 -5.69 -1.62
CA LEU A 257 3.14 -5.25 -2.67
C LEU A 257 3.75 -4.26 -3.65
N CYS A 258 4.72 -3.42 -3.22
CA CYS A 258 5.48 -2.58 -4.14
C CYS A 258 6.30 -3.44 -5.11
N TYR A 259 7.02 -4.46 -4.60
CA TYR A 259 7.76 -5.39 -5.45
C TYR A 259 6.84 -6.15 -6.41
N ALA A 260 5.70 -6.66 -5.94
CA ALA A 260 4.76 -7.41 -6.76
C ALA A 260 4.10 -6.56 -7.86
N ALA A 261 4.00 -5.25 -7.64
CA ALA A 261 3.55 -4.28 -8.64
C ALA A 261 4.65 -3.81 -9.60
N GLY A 262 5.91 -4.24 -9.39
CA GLY A 262 7.05 -3.84 -10.21
C GLY A 262 7.66 -2.48 -9.86
N LEU A 263 7.24 -1.83 -8.76
CA LEU A 263 7.80 -0.56 -8.30
C LEU A 263 9.17 -0.75 -7.64
N SER A 264 10.00 0.30 -7.67
CA SER A 264 11.28 0.35 -6.95
C SER A 264 11.04 0.79 -5.49
N PRO A 265 11.19 -0.09 -4.47
CA PRO A 265 10.82 0.27 -3.10
C PRO A 265 11.78 1.28 -2.42
N TRP A 266 13.00 1.42 -2.94
CA TRP A 266 14.05 2.31 -2.44
C TRP A 266 13.96 3.72 -3.00
N THR A 267 13.10 3.97 -3.98
CA THR A 267 12.89 5.29 -4.57
C THR A 267 11.59 5.88 -4.03
N GLY A 268 11.68 6.72 -2.99
CA GLY A 268 10.54 7.33 -2.31
C GLY A 268 10.05 8.62 -2.97
N VAL A 269 8.76 8.90 -2.87
CA VAL A 269 8.17 10.19 -3.24
C VAL A 269 8.52 11.22 -2.18
N TYR A 270 8.40 10.88 -0.90
CA TYR A 270 8.49 11.83 0.20
C TYR A 270 9.71 11.57 1.08
N HIS A 271 9.88 10.36 1.59
CA HIS A 271 11.03 9.99 2.40
C HIS A 271 12.30 9.80 1.56
N GLN A 272 13.42 10.30 2.08
CA GLN A 272 14.72 10.23 1.40
C GLN A 272 15.39 8.87 1.59
N PRO A 273 15.93 8.25 0.51
CA PRO A 273 16.59 6.95 0.59
C PRO A 273 17.72 6.93 1.63
N HIS A 274 17.80 5.86 2.42
CA HIS A 274 18.93 5.63 3.33
C HIS A 274 19.19 4.13 3.55
N GLY A 275 20.38 3.67 3.16
CA GLY A 275 20.74 2.25 3.21
C GLY A 275 19.74 1.37 2.43
N GLU A 276 19.32 0.26 3.03
CA GLU A 276 18.38 -0.70 2.42
C GLU A 276 16.90 -0.43 2.77
N HIS A 277 16.60 0.70 3.44
CA HIS A 277 15.24 1.01 3.86
C HIS A 277 14.35 1.34 2.65
N ALA A 278 13.24 0.63 2.50
CA ALA A 278 12.27 0.85 1.43
C ALA A 278 11.42 2.08 1.73
N VAL A 279 11.97 3.25 1.41
CA VAL A 279 11.33 4.56 1.66
C VAL A 279 9.99 4.72 0.95
N LEU A 280 9.80 4.11 -0.23
CA LEU A 280 8.50 4.13 -0.90
C LEU A 280 7.44 3.38 -0.07
N ALA A 281 7.81 2.28 0.57
CA ALA A 281 6.87 1.58 1.44
C ALA A 281 6.51 2.41 2.68
N SER A 282 7.46 3.21 3.18
CA SER A 282 7.19 4.20 4.23
C SER A 282 6.23 5.29 3.78
N ASP A 283 6.36 5.78 2.54
CA ASP A 283 5.42 6.75 1.96
C ASP A 283 4.02 6.15 1.80
N LEU A 284 3.93 4.99 1.15
CA LEU A 284 2.66 4.40 0.73
C LEU A 284 1.89 3.76 1.88
N MET A 285 2.54 3.45 3.01
CA MET A 285 1.84 2.98 4.21
C MET A 285 1.14 4.10 4.98
N GLU A 286 1.53 5.36 4.79
CA GLU A 286 1.03 6.48 5.60
C GLU A 286 -0.50 6.60 5.65
N PRO A 287 -1.23 6.49 4.52
CA PRO A 287 -2.69 6.52 4.54
C PRO A 287 -3.32 5.37 5.34
N PHE A 288 -2.61 4.24 5.52
CA PHE A 288 -3.14 3.02 6.13
C PHE A 288 -2.76 2.86 7.61
N ARG A 289 -1.85 3.68 8.16
CA ARG A 289 -1.39 3.58 9.56
C ARG A 289 -2.51 3.62 10.59
N HIS A 290 -3.56 4.38 10.30
CA HIS A 290 -4.74 4.51 11.15
C HIS A 290 -5.44 3.16 11.40
N ILE A 291 -5.31 2.16 10.51
CA ILE A 291 -5.85 0.81 10.70
C ILE A 291 -5.13 0.12 11.87
N ILE A 292 -3.80 0.27 11.96
CA ILE A 292 -2.99 -0.25 13.06
C ILE A 292 -3.37 0.43 14.37
N GLU A 293 -3.47 1.76 14.36
CA GLU A 293 -3.81 2.58 15.53
C GLU A 293 -5.19 2.20 16.09
N ARG A 294 -6.21 2.08 15.21
CA ARG A 294 -7.55 1.63 15.59
C ARG A 294 -7.55 0.21 16.14
N THR A 295 -6.76 -0.69 15.55
CA THR A 295 -6.67 -2.09 15.98
C THR A 295 -6.03 -2.18 17.36
N ALA A 296 -4.97 -1.41 17.61
CA ALA A 296 -4.28 -1.37 18.91
C ALA A 296 -5.19 -0.80 20.00
N LEU A 297 -5.90 0.30 19.70
CA LEU A 297 -6.84 0.88 20.65
C LEU A 297 -7.99 -0.11 20.96
N SER A 298 -8.52 -0.77 19.93
CA SER A 298 -9.63 -1.71 20.10
C SER A 298 -9.22 -2.95 20.88
N SER A 299 -8.00 -3.48 20.67
CA SER A 299 -7.54 -4.67 21.38
C SER A 299 -7.38 -4.44 22.88
N ILE A 300 -6.95 -3.24 23.29
CA ILE A 300 -6.90 -2.82 24.70
C ILE A 300 -8.32 -2.62 25.26
N MET A 301 -9.16 -1.84 24.56
CA MET A 301 -10.52 -1.51 25.03
C MET A 301 -11.41 -2.75 25.17
N LEU A 302 -11.24 -3.74 24.30
CA LEU A 302 -11.94 -5.03 24.35
C LEU A 302 -11.26 -6.05 25.27
N LYS A 303 -10.20 -5.66 26.00
CA LYS A 303 -9.42 -6.51 26.91
C LYS A 303 -8.85 -7.78 26.26
N GLN A 304 -8.65 -7.76 24.94
CA GLN A 304 -8.01 -8.84 24.18
C GLN A 304 -6.49 -8.88 24.43
N ILE A 305 -5.92 -7.71 24.75
CA ILE A 305 -4.53 -7.53 25.18
C ILE A 305 -4.57 -6.83 26.53
N LYS A 306 -3.86 -7.38 27.51
CA LYS A 306 -3.89 -6.93 28.92
C LYS A 306 -2.53 -6.42 29.35
N LEU A 307 -2.49 -5.55 30.35
CA LEU A 307 -1.24 -5.02 30.89
C LEU A 307 -0.29 -6.13 31.39
N ALA A 308 -0.84 -7.18 32.00
CA ALA A 308 -0.08 -8.34 32.48
C ALA A 308 0.66 -9.11 31.38
N ASP A 309 0.36 -8.84 30.10
CA ASP A 309 1.05 -9.46 28.97
C ASP A 309 2.42 -8.84 28.67
N PHE A 310 2.75 -7.73 29.33
CA PHE A 310 3.94 -6.93 29.09
C PHE A 310 4.88 -6.94 30.29
N LYS A 311 6.17 -6.80 30.00
CA LYS A 311 7.22 -6.60 30.99
C LYS A 311 8.02 -5.37 30.63
N GLU A 312 8.07 -4.42 31.54
CA GLU A 312 8.88 -3.21 31.41
C GLU A 312 10.24 -3.41 32.09
N SER A 313 11.29 -2.95 31.43
CA SER A 313 12.66 -2.92 31.95
C SER A 313 13.38 -1.65 31.53
N ALA A 314 14.60 -1.45 32.02
CA ALA A 314 15.47 -0.34 31.59
C ALA A 314 15.76 -0.37 30.07
N GLU A 315 15.68 -1.55 29.44
CA GLU A 315 15.90 -1.76 28.01
C GLU A 315 14.65 -1.51 27.16
N GLY A 316 13.47 -1.38 27.76
CA GLY A 316 12.20 -1.12 27.08
C GLY A 316 11.03 -1.95 27.59
N CYS A 317 9.90 -1.85 26.91
CA CYS A 317 8.72 -2.66 27.15
C CYS A 317 8.69 -3.84 26.17
N PHE A 318 8.47 -5.05 26.70
CA PHE A 318 8.45 -6.29 25.93
C PHE A 318 7.12 -7.01 26.09
N MET A 319 6.61 -7.53 24.97
CA MET A 319 5.37 -8.31 24.92
C MET A 319 5.69 -9.80 24.90
N ASN A 320 4.96 -10.59 25.69
CA ASN A 320 5.15 -12.04 25.70
C ASN A 320 4.77 -12.71 24.36
N THR A 321 5.25 -13.93 24.14
CA THR A 321 5.06 -14.67 22.87
C THR A 321 3.59 -14.97 22.56
N GLN A 322 2.77 -15.26 23.56
CA GLN A 322 1.36 -15.60 23.35
C GLN A 322 0.57 -14.37 22.88
N THR A 323 0.76 -13.24 23.56
CA THR A 323 0.14 -11.96 23.21
C THR A 323 0.66 -11.45 21.87
N ARG A 324 1.93 -11.70 21.53
CA ARG A 324 2.46 -11.44 20.19
C ARG A 324 1.68 -12.19 19.10
N LYS A 325 1.39 -13.48 19.29
CA LYS A 325 0.58 -14.27 18.35
C LYS A 325 -0.85 -13.71 18.25
N THR A 326 -1.48 -13.39 19.38
CA THR A 326 -2.82 -12.77 19.42
C THR A 326 -2.83 -11.44 18.67
N TRP A 327 -1.83 -10.58 18.89
CA TRP A 327 -1.72 -9.29 18.23
C TRP A 327 -1.58 -9.43 16.70
N LEU A 328 -0.72 -10.33 16.22
CA LEU A 328 -0.59 -10.62 14.79
C LEU A 328 -1.90 -11.13 14.18
N ALA A 329 -2.58 -12.05 14.87
CA ALA A 329 -3.87 -12.56 14.40
C ALA A 329 -4.93 -11.46 14.30
N LEU A 330 -4.98 -10.53 15.26
CA LEU A 330 -5.86 -9.36 15.21
C LEU A 330 -5.51 -8.42 14.05
N LEU A 331 -4.23 -8.21 13.77
CA LEU A 331 -3.80 -7.41 12.62
C LEU A 331 -4.22 -8.06 11.30
N HIS A 332 -3.92 -9.33 11.10
CA HIS A 332 -4.25 -10.04 9.86
C HIS A 332 -5.77 -10.08 9.63
N LYS A 333 -6.55 -10.35 10.69
CA LYS A 333 -8.01 -10.25 10.64
C LYS A 333 -8.50 -8.87 10.19
N ASN A 334 -7.85 -7.79 10.60
CA ASN A 334 -8.19 -6.44 10.15
C ASN A 334 -7.68 -6.12 8.74
N PHE A 335 -6.60 -6.77 8.28
CA PHE A 335 -6.12 -6.64 6.90
C PHE A 335 -7.07 -7.34 5.92
N ASP A 336 -7.62 -8.49 6.31
CA ASP A 336 -8.59 -9.26 5.50
C ASP A 336 -9.99 -8.63 5.50
N LYS A 337 -10.33 -7.85 6.53
CA LYS A 337 -11.63 -7.19 6.62
C LYS A 337 -11.84 -6.24 5.43
N THR A 338 -12.95 -6.40 4.73
CA THR A 338 -13.31 -5.55 3.61
C THR A 338 -13.95 -4.23 4.06
N PHE A 339 -13.58 -3.12 3.42
CA PHE A 339 -14.18 -1.81 3.59
C PHE A 339 -14.16 -1.03 2.27
N LYS A 340 -14.99 0.02 2.16
CA LYS A 340 -15.09 0.86 0.96
C LYS A 340 -14.16 2.07 1.08
N ALA A 341 -13.38 2.35 0.04
CA ALA A 341 -12.67 3.62 -0.08
C ALA A 341 -13.61 4.73 -0.55
N ARG A 342 -13.14 5.98 -0.45
CA ARG A 342 -13.87 7.13 -0.99
C ARG A 342 -14.03 7.01 -2.50
N GLY A 343 -15.28 7.04 -2.98
CA GLY A 343 -15.60 6.96 -4.41
C GLY A 343 -15.70 5.53 -4.96
N GLU A 344 -15.49 4.51 -4.12
CA GLU A 344 -15.64 3.11 -4.52
C GLU A 344 -17.02 2.55 -4.13
N THR A 345 -17.58 1.71 -5.02
CA THR A 345 -18.86 1.03 -4.83
C THR A 345 -18.71 -0.32 -4.13
N GLU A 346 -17.61 -1.02 -4.41
CA GLU A 346 -17.27 -2.34 -3.87
C GLU A 346 -16.40 -2.23 -2.61
N ALA A 347 -16.58 -3.19 -1.70
CA ALA A 347 -15.73 -3.30 -0.52
C ALA A 347 -14.51 -4.18 -0.85
N ARG A 348 -13.33 -3.72 -0.47
CA ARG A 348 -12.05 -4.40 -0.70
C ARG A 348 -11.29 -4.54 0.60
N ASN A 349 -10.42 -5.55 0.69
CA ASN A 349 -9.53 -5.73 1.83
C ASN A 349 -8.31 -4.78 1.73
N LEU A 350 -7.47 -4.75 2.77
CA LEU A 350 -6.32 -3.85 2.81
C LEU A 350 -5.36 -4.06 1.64
N TYR A 351 -5.05 -5.31 1.29
CA TYR A 351 -4.12 -5.64 0.22
C TYR A 351 -4.60 -5.08 -1.12
N GLN A 352 -5.88 -5.27 -1.43
CA GLN A 352 -6.51 -4.75 -2.65
C GLN A 352 -6.51 -3.21 -2.70
N HIS A 353 -6.69 -2.53 -1.56
CA HIS A 353 -6.58 -1.07 -1.50
C HIS A 353 -5.14 -0.58 -1.75
N ILE A 354 -4.14 -1.27 -1.21
CA ILE A 354 -2.73 -0.95 -1.46
C ILE A 354 -2.37 -1.23 -2.92
N GLN A 355 -2.82 -2.35 -3.50
CA GLN A 355 -2.63 -2.66 -4.92
C GLN A 355 -3.25 -1.59 -5.82
N ALA A 356 -4.48 -1.15 -5.50
CA ALA A 356 -5.13 -0.06 -6.23
C ALA A 356 -4.34 1.25 -6.11
N GLN A 357 -3.81 1.58 -4.93
CA GLN A 357 -2.93 2.74 -4.75
C GLN A 357 -1.63 2.62 -5.56
N ASN A 358 -0.98 1.45 -5.55
CA ASN A 358 0.23 1.19 -6.33
C ASN A 358 -0.04 1.32 -7.83
N GLN A 359 -1.18 0.80 -8.31
CA GLN A 359 -1.57 0.96 -9.70
C GLN A 359 -1.81 2.43 -10.06
N GLN A 360 -2.44 3.22 -9.18
CA GLN A 360 -2.59 4.66 -9.42
C GLN A 360 -1.24 5.38 -9.48
N LEU A 361 -0.28 4.99 -8.65
CA LEU A 361 1.07 5.52 -8.67
C LEU A 361 1.77 5.18 -10.00
N ILE A 362 1.67 3.93 -10.47
CA ILE A 362 2.26 3.49 -11.75
C ILE A 362 1.66 4.26 -12.92
N LEU A 363 0.33 4.43 -12.97
CA LEU A 363 -0.34 5.20 -14.03
C LEU A 363 0.11 6.66 -14.04
N TRP A 364 0.34 7.25 -12.86
CA TRP A 364 0.87 8.61 -12.76
C TRP A 364 2.33 8.70 -13.20
N ILE A 365 3.19 7.78 -12.76
CA ILE A 365 4.61 7.70 -13.20
C ILE A 365 4.69 7.60 -14.73
N ARG A 366 3.75 6.87 -15.35
CA ARG A 366 3.67 6.71 -16.81
C ARG A 366 3.05 7.89 -17.56
N GLY A 367 2.58 8.92 -16.86
CA GLY A 367 1.87 10.06 -17.46
C GLY A 367 0.44 9.73 -17.92
N GLU A 368 -0.07 8.52 -17.67
CA GLU A 368 -1.44 8.09 -17.98
C GLU A 368 -2.46 8.74 -17.03
N LYS A 369 -2.00 9.22 -15.86
CA LYS A 369 -2.78 10.07 -14.95
C LYS A 369 -2.04 11.39 -14.70
N PRO A 370 -2.76 12.52 -14.60
CA PRO A 370 -2.14 13.83 -14.39
C PRO A 370 -1.62 14.03 -12.96
N SER A 371 -2.13 13.28 -11.98
CA SER A 371 -1.67 13.36 -10.59
C SER A 371 -1.86 12.05 -9.86
N PHE A 372 -0.99 11.80 -8.88
CA PHE A 372 -1.19 10.76 -7.87
C PHE A 372 -2.12 11.26 -6.75
N GLN A 373 -3.10 10.44 -6.38
CA GLN A 373 -3.98 10.67 -5.25
C GLN A 373 -3.85 9.52 -4.27
N ALA A 374 -3.38 9.82 -3.06
CA ALA A 374 -3.27 8.82 -2.00
C ALA A 374 -4.65 8.26 -1.62
N TRP A 375 -4.66 6.99 -1.21
CA TRP A 375 -5.86 6.30 -0.80
C TRP A 375 -6.57 7.02 0.35
N ARG A 376 -7.90 7.04 0.32
CA ARG A 376 -8.74 7.66 1.36
C ARG A 376 -9.89 6.76 1.75
N LEU A 377 -10.12 6.62 3.04
CA LEU A 377 -11.33 6.03 3.60
C LEU A 377 -12.54 6.90 3.22
N ARG A 378 -13.70 6.25 3.08
CA ARG A 378 -14.96 6.91 2.73
C ARG A 378 -15.38 7.97 3.75
#